data_AF-A0A0E2PYP4-F1
#
_entry.id   AF-A0A0E2PYP4-F1
#
_cell.length_a   1.000
_cell.length_b   1.000
_cell.length_c   1.000
_cell.angle_alpha   90.00
_cell.angle_beta   90.00
_cell.angle_gamma   90.00
#
_symmetry.space_group_name_H-M   'P 1'
#
loop_
_entity.id
_entity.type
_entity.pdbx_description
1 polymer ?
#
loop_
_entity_poly.entity_id
_entity_poly.type
_entity_poly.pdbx_seq_one_letter_code
_entity_poly.pdbx_strand_id
1 'polypeptide(L)'
;MKQETKIYLTAEQLKDFGDTLIEIMNRLEMTNNAIDGLEFAQSNDKVRFDFLAKKFLSTTYEQNQQINKLLNDVSFALLECDNEKELEGLKS
;
A
#
# COMPACT_ATOMS: atom_id res chain seq x y z
N MET A 1 -5.81 -7.87 -38.51
CA MET A 1 -6.51 -7.27 -37.35
C MET A 1 -5.71 -7.61 -36.12
N LYS A 2 -5.33 -6.65 -35.28
CA LYS A 2 -4.77 -6.96 -33.95
C LYS A 2 -5.89 -7.65 -33.17
N GLN A 3 -5.62 -8.85 -32.68
CA GLN A 3 -6.54 -9.54 -31.78
C GLN A 3 -6.73 -8.62 -30.56
N GLU A 4 -7.96 -8.21 -30.29
CA GLU A 4 -8.25 -7.46 -29.07
C GLU A 4 -8.01 -8.40 -27.89
N THR A 5 -7.02 -8.07 -27.06
CA THR A 5 -6.74 -8.79 -25.83
C THR A 5 -7.95 -8.67 -24.91
N LYS A 6 -8.57 -9.80 -24.58
CA LYS A 6 -9.72 -9.83 -23.68
C LYS A 6 -9.26 -9.50 -22.26
N ILE A 7 -9.84 -8.46 -21.67
CA ILE A 7 -9.62 -8.09 -20.27
C ILE A 7 -10.68 -8.76 -19.41
N TYR A 8 -10.26 -9.37 -18.30
CA TYR A 8 -11.09 -10.13 -17.36
C TYR A 8 -11.46 -9.35 -16.09
N LEU A 9 -10.75 -8.26 -15.80
CA LEU A 9 -11.12 -7.35 -14.72
C LEU A 9 -12.35 -6.52 -15.09
N THR A 10 -13.29 -6.41 -14.15
CA THR A 10 -14.44 -5.52 -14.31
C THR A 10 -14.05 -4.07 -14.07
N ALA A 11 -14.86 -3.14 -14.59
CA ALA A 11 -14.69 -1.72 -14.30
C ALA A 11 -14.84 -1.38 -12.80
N GLU A 12 -15.56 -2.20 -12.03
CA GLU A 12 -15.70 -2.07 -10.58
C GLU A 12 -14.40 -2.47 -9.88
N GLN A 13 -13.83 -3.63 -10.21
CA GLN A 13 -12.54 -4.08 -9.66
C GLN A 13 -11.41 -3.08 -9.94
N LEU A 14 -11.39 -2.49 -11.13
CA LEU A 14 -10.41 -1.45 -11.48
C LEU A 14 -10.57 -0.18 -10.60
N LYS A 15 -11.80 0.19 -10.24
CA LYS A 15 -12.06 1.31 -9.34
C LYS A 15 -11.64 0.97 -7.91
N ASP A 16 -11.96 -0.24 -7.44
CA ASP A 16 -11.57 -0.71 -6.11
C ASP A 16 -10.04 -0.72 -5.94
N PHE A 17 -9.29 -1.09 -6.99
CA PHE A 17 -7.83 -0.96 -7.00
C PHE A 17 -7.37 0.50 -6.94
N GLY A 18 -8.05 1.40 -7.64
CA GLY A 18 -7.82 2.85 -7.54
C GLY A 18 -8.01 3.37 -6.12
N ASP A 19 -9.11 2.97 -5.47
CA ASP A 19 -9.41 3.34 -4.08
C ASP A 19 -8.36 2.77 -3.11
N THR A 20 -7.95 1.52 -3.31
CA THR A 20 -6.88 0.88 -2.53
C THR A 20 -5.55 1.64 -2.66
N LEU A 21 -5.19 2.07 -3.88
CA LEU A 21 -3.99 2.85 -4.12
C LEU A 21 -4.06 4.23 -3.45
N ILE A 22 -5.23 4.89 -3.46
CA ILE A 22 -5.46 6.15 -2.74
C ILE A 22 -5.28 5.96 -1.24
N GLU A 23 -5.83 4.89 -0.65
CA GLU A 23 -5.62 4.59 0.76
C GLU A 23 -4.15 4.40 1.11
N ILE A 24 -3.39 3.71 0.26
CA ILE A 24 -1.94 3.51 0.44
C ILE A 24 -1.21 4.85 0.39
N MET A 25 -1.51 5.71 -0.58
CA MET A 25 -0.90 7.06 -0.67
C MET A 25 -1.18 7.89 0.60
N ASN A 26 -2.42 7.89 1.07
CA ASN A 26 -2.79 8.61 2.30
C ASN A 26 -2.05 8.07 3.54
N ARG A 27 -1.87 6.74 3.65
CA ARG A 27 -1.11 6.13 4.76
C ARG A 27 0.38 6.48 4.71
N LEU A 28 0.97 6.54 3.52
CA LEU A 28 2.36 6.96 3.34
C LEU A 28 2.55 8.44 3.71
N GLU A 29 1.62 9.31 3.29
CA GLU A 29 1.65 10.73 3.67
C GLU A 29 1.56 10.92 5.19
N MET A 30 0.65 10.20 5.85
CA MET A 30 0.55 10.22 7.31
C MET A 30 1.82 9.70 8.01
N THR A 31 2.48 8.70 7.41
CA THR A 31 3.75 8.17 7.92
C THR A 31 4.86 9.22 7.81
N ASN A 32 4.95 9.93 6.69
CA ASN A 32 5.90 11.03 6.51
C ASN A 32 5.67 12.16 7.52
N ASN A 33 4.41 12.58 7.72
CA ASN A 33 4.07 13.58 8.73
C ASN A 33 4.47 13.15 10.16
N ALA A 34 4.36 11.86 10.47
CA ALA A 34 4.80 11.32 11.76
C ALA A 34 6.33 11.33 11.89
N ILE A 35 7.07 11.08 10.80
CA ILE A 35 8.54 11.20 10.77
C ILE A 35 8.96 12.65 11.05
N ASP A 36 8.35 13.64 10.41
CA ASP A 36 8.64 15.06 10.67
C ASP A 36 8.42 15.41 12.16
N GLY A 37 7.34 14.89 12.76
CA GLY A 37 7.08 15.04 14.19
C GLY A 37 8.14 14.39 15.09
N LEU A 38 8.71 13.25 14.68
CA LEU A 38 9.83 12.60 15.37
C LEU A 38 11.11 13.42 15.24
N GLU A 39 11.43 13.97 14.08
CA GLU A 39 12.60 14.83 13.88
C GLU A 39 12.53 16.10 14.74
N PHE A 40 11.33 16.68 14.86
CA PHE A 40 11.09 17.79 15.78
C PHE A 40 11.33 17.37 17.24
N ALA A 41 10.81 16.22 17.66
CA ALA A 41 11.02 15.70 19.01
C ALA A 41 12.50 15.41 19.29
N GLN A 42 13.24 14.85 18.33
CA GLN A 42 14.67 14.56 18.45
C GLN A 42 15.48 15.82 18.77
N SER A 43 15.10 16.95 18.18
CA SER A 43 15.78 18.24 18.35
C SER A 43 15.49 18.93 19.68
N ASN A 44 14.43 18.53 20.41
CA ASN A 44 13.92 19.24 21.59
C ASN A 44 13.87 18.38 22.88
N ASP A 45 13.56 17.09 22.77
CA ASP A 45 13.42 16.16 23.91
C ASP A 45 13.78 14.72 23.49
N LYS A 46 15.04 14.35 23.76
CA LYS A 46 15.59 13.04 23.37
C LYS A 46 14.89 11.86 24.05
N VAL A 47 14.41 12.02 25.28
CA VAL A 47 13.73 10.93 26.01
C VAL A 47 12.35 10.67 25.40
N ARG A 48 11.61 11.74 25.08
CA ARG A 48 10.34 11.60 24.36
C ARG A 48 10.55 11.05 22.95
N PHE A 49 11.58 11.50 22.25
CA PHE A 49 11.95 10.95 20.95
C PHE A 49 12.15 9.44 21.02
N ASP A 50 13.00 8.95 21.93
CA ASP A 50 13.29 7.50 22.04
C ASP A 50 12.02 6.67 22.31
N PHE A 51 11.08 7.20 23.10
CA PHE A 51 9.79 6.55 23.34
C PHE A 51 8.89 6.55 22.10
N LEU A 52 8.72 7.70 21.45
CA LEU A 52 7.87 7.85 20.27
C LEU A 52 8.43 7.06 19.07
N ALA A 53 9.75 7.08 18.87
CA ALA A 53 10.43 6.37 17.80
C ALA A 53 10.24 4.85 17.91
N LYS A 54 10.35 4.28 19.13
CA LYS A 54 10.08 2.84 19.34
C LYS A 54 8.65 2.46 18.98
N LYS A 55 7.67 3.26 19.40
CA LYS A 55 6.26 3.03 19.08
C LYS A 55 6.01 3.15 17.57
N PHE A 56 6.52 4.21 16.96
CA PHE A 56 6.43 4.43 15.52
C PHE A 56 7.01 3.26 14.73
N LEU A 57 8.24 2.83 15.02
CA LEU A 57 8.89 1.72 14.32
C LEU A 57 8.07 0.42 14.41
N SER A 58 7.51 0.09 15.58
CA SER A 58 6.68 -1.11 15.73
C SER A 58 5.42 -1.07 14.86
N THR A 59 4.72 0.05 14.82
CA THR A 59 3.47 0.20 14.05
C THR A 59 3.74 0.33 12.55
N THR A 60 4.74 1.13 12.16
CA THR A 60 5.07 1.38 10.76
C THR A 60 5.60 0.13 10.08
N TYR A 61 6.33 -0.75 10.79
CA TYR A 61 6.77 -2.01 10.22
C TYR A 61 5.58 -2.90 9.81
N GLU A 62 4.62 -3.11 10.71
CA GLU A 62 3.41 -3.89 10.43
C GLU A 62 2.58 -3.26 9.30
N GLN A 63 2.41 -1.94 9.31
CA GLN A 63 1.71 -1.21 8.26
C GLN A 63 2.41 -1.35 6.90
N ASN A 64 3.74 -1.28 6.84
CA ASN A 64 4.50 -1.44 5.61
C ASN A 64 4.37 -2.86 5.04
N GLN A 65 4.31 -3.88 5.89
CA GLN A 65 4.04 -5.25 5.42
C GLN A 65 2.64 -5.37 4.79
N GLN A 66 1.62 -4.75 5.39
CA GLN A 66 0.27 -4.72 4.84
C GLN A 66 0.21 -3.94 3.51
N ILE A 67 0.86 -2.78 3.43
CA ILE A 67 0.96 -1.98 2.20
C ILE A 67 1.64 -2.78 1.09
N ASN A 68 2.76 -3.45 1.38
CA ASN A 68 3.46 -4.27 0.39
C ASN A 68 2.59 -5.41 -0.14
N LYS A 69 1.81 -6.06 0.73
CA LYS A 69 0.86 -7.09 0.31
C LYS A 69 -0.21 -6.51 -0.62
N LEU A 70 -0.84 -5.41 -0.23
CA LEU A 70 -1.87 -4.75 -1.04
C LEU A 70 -1.34 -4.28 -2.40
N LEU A 71 -0.14 -3.69 -2.43
CA LEU A 71 0.51 -3.29 -3.68
C LEU A 71 0.81 -4.49 -4.57
N ASN A 72 1.28 -5.60 -4.00
CA ASN A 72 1.53 -6.82 -4.74
C ASN A 72 0.24 -7.38 -5.35
N ASP A 73 -0.83 -7.45 -4.56
CA ASP A 73 -2.12 -7.98 -5.00
C ASP A 73 -2.71 -7.12 -6.13
N VAL A 74 -2.68 -5.78 -5.99
CA VAL A 74 -3.11 -4.84 -7.05
C VAL A 74 -2.22 -4.97 -8.28
N SER A 75 -0.90 -4.99 -8.12
CA SER A 75 0.04 -5.10 -9.24
C SER A 75 -0.15 -6.39 -10.00
N PHE A 76 -0.31 -7.52 -9.30
CA PHE A 76 -0.53 -8.82 -9.91
C PHE A 76 -1.85 -8.83 -10.68
N ALA A 77 -2.95 -8.36 -10.08
CA ALA A 77 -4.25 -8.30 -10.74
C ALA A 77 -4.22 -7.45 -12.02
N LEU A 78 -3.55 -6.31 -11.98
CA LEU A 78 -3.45 -5.40 -13.13
C LEU A 78 -2.54 -5.95 -14.23
N LEU A 79 -1.43 -6.63 -13.88
CA LEU A 79 -0.53 -7.25 -14.86
C LEU A 79 -1.17 -8.47 -15.54
N GLU A 80 -1.88 -9.30 -14.78
CA GLU A 80 -2.56 -10.50 -15.26
C GLU A 80 -4.01 -10.22 -15.68
N CYS A 81 -4.33 -8.97 -16.01
CA CYS A 81 -5.71 -8.56 -16.31
C CYS A 81 -6.31 -9.25 -17.54
N ASP A 82 -5.49 -9.86 -18.40
CA ASP A 82 -5.85 -10.65 -19.57
C ASP A 82 -5.67 -12.18 -19.37
N ASN A 83 -5.39 -12.62 -18.14
CA ASN A 83 -5.10 -14.01 -17.81
C ASN A 83 -6.04 -14.54 -16.72
N GLU A 84 -7.20 -15.04 -17.14
CA GLU A 84 -8.27 -15.53 -16.26
C GLU A 84 -7.78 -16.57 -15.23
N LYS A 85 -6.86 -17.46 -15.62
CA LYS A 85 -6.34 -18.52 -14.75
C LYS A 85 -5.48 -18.00 -13.61
N GLU A 86 -4.63 -17.02 -13.89
CA GLU A 86 -3.81 -16.39 -12.84
C GLU A 86 -4.69 -15.57 -11.89
N LEU A 87 -5.72 -14.90 -12.41
CA LEU A 87 -6.69 -14.14 -11.59
C LEU A 87 -7.54 -15.03 -10.67
N GLU A 88 -7.76 -16.31 -10.99
CA GLU A 88 -8.40 -17.26 -10.07
C GLU A 88 -7.56 -17.47 -8.79
N GLY A 89 -6.23 -17.38 -8.90
CA GLY A 89 -5.31 -17.49 -7.77
C GLY A 89 -5.48 -16.41 -6.71
N LEU A 90 -5.97 -15.22 -7.09
CA LEU A 90 -6.24 -14.10 -6.17
C LEU A 90 -7.51 -14.29 -5.32
N LYS A 91 -8.43 -15.16 -5.74
CA LYS A 91 -9.74 -15.37 -5.07
C LYS A 91 -9.67 -16.42 -3.95
N SER A 92 -8.49 -17.01 -3.72
CA SER A 92 -8.23 -18.10 -2.76
C SER A 92 -7.74 -17.56 -1.41
#